data_AF-A0A2R7Y5R2-F1
#
_entry.id   AF-A0A2R7Y5R2-F1
#
_cell.length_a   1.000
_cell.length_b   1.000
_cell.length_c   1.000
_cell.angle_alpha   90.00
_cell.angle_beta   90.00
_cell.angle_gamma   90.00
#
_symmetry.space_group_name_H-M   'P 1'
#
loop_
_entity.id
_entity.type
_entity.pdbx_description
1 polymer ?
#
loop_
_entity_poly.entity_id
_entity_poly.type
_entity_poly.pdbx_seq_one_letter_code
_entity_poly.pdbx_strand_id
1 'polypeptide(L)' 'MMRRKFKEYLAPKKNEADLISGRVFVDKVKLYIDRNVKKASIILDRRVDLNSLLDILKKAGLTYEIINQR' A
#
# COMPACT_ATOMS: atom_id res chain seq x y z
N MET A 1 -13.23 18.37 12.11
CA MET A 1 -13.57 17.32 11.13
C MET A 1 -13.11 15.96 11.65
N MET A 2 -14.05 15.08 11.98
CA MET A 2 -13.79 13.84 12.71
C MET A 2 -13.42 12.71 11.72
N ARG A 3 -12.12 12.36 11.62
CA ARG A 3 -11.69 11.12 10.96
C ARG A 3 -12.19 9.94 11.81
N ARG A 4 -13.24 9.24 11.36
CA ARG A 4 -13.64 7.94 11.94
C ARG A 4 -12.46 6.97 11.79
N LYS A 5 -11.81 6.58 12.89
CA LYS A 5 -10.73 5.58 12.90
C LYS A 5 -11.31 4.21 12.52
N PHE A 6 -11.35 3.88 11.23
CA PHE A 6 -11.51 2.50 10.79
C PHE A 6 -10.22 1.74 11.10
N LYS A 7 -10.33 0.71 11.95
CA LYS A 7 -9.26 -0.14 12.48
C LYS A 7 -9.00 -1.37 11.60
N GLU A 8 -9.32 -1.34 10.32
CA GLU A 8 -9.16 -2.51 9.45
C GLU A 8 -7.90 -2.35 8.59
N TYR A 9 -6.77 -2.65 9.21
CA TYR A 9 -5.56 -2.98 8.48
C TYR A 9 -5.65 -4.45 8.09
N LEU A 10 -5.79 -4.73 6.81
CA LEU A 10 -5.66 -6.06 6.24
C LEU A 10 -4.17 -6.31 6.03
N ALA A 11 -3.59 -7.21 6.83
CA ALA A 11 -2.33 -7.81 6.46
C ALA A 11 -2.64 -8.89 5.41
N PRO A 12 -2.14 -8.78 4.18
CA PRO A 12 -2.29 -9.86 3.21
C PRO A 12 -1.72 -11.15 3.81
N LYS A 13 -2.31 -12.32 3.50
CA LYS A 13 -1.72 -13.61 3.90
C LYS A 13 -0.35 -13.71 3.22
N LYS A 14 0.71 -13.68 4.03
CA LYS A 14 2.10 -13.80 3.58
C LYS A 14 2.55 -15.23 3.86
N ASN A 15 3.22 -15.86 2.90
CA ASN A 15 3.92 -17.12 3.14
C ASN A 15 5.20 -16.80 3.93
N GLU A 16 5.53 -17.62 4.94
CA GLU A 16 6.75 -17.44 5.75
C GLU A 16 8.01 -17.52 4.89
N ALA A 17 8.01 -18.39 3.87
CA ALA A 17 9.12 -18.48 2.92
C ALA A 17 9.33 -17.18 2.13
N ASP A 18 8.27 -16.46 1.77
CA ASP A 18 8.34 -15.20 1.04
C ASP A 18 8.77 -14.03 1.96
N LEU A 19 8.40 -14.09 3.23
CA LEU A 19 8.90 -13.17 4.27
C LEU A 19 10.41 -13.32 4.45
N ILE A 20 10.89 -14.55 4.62
CA ILE A 20 12.32 -14.86 4.78
C ILE A 20 13.11 -14.47 3.52
N SER A 21 12.54 -14.75 2.35
CA SER A 21 13.15 -14.44 1.05
C SER A 21 13.08 -12.95 0.67
N GLY A 22 12.42 -12.10 1.47
CA GLY A 22 12.26 -10.68 1.18
C GLY A 22 11.39 -10.37 -0.05
N ARG A 23 10.52 -11.30 -0.46
CA ARG A 23 9.62 -11.16 -1.61
C ARG A 23 8.29 -10.49 -1.26
N VAL A 24 8.11 -10.06 -0.02
CA VAL A 24 6.92 -9.36 0.45
C VAL A 24 7.04 -7.87 0.15
N PHE A 25 6.30 -7.41 -0.86
CA PHE A 25 6.26 -6.00 -1.24
C PHE A 25 5.22 -5.19 -0.45
N VAL A 26 4.08 -5.81 -0.11
CA VAL A 26 2.97 -5.16 0.59
C VAL A 26 2.99 -5.54 2.06
N ASP A 27 3.23 -4.57 2.94
CA ASP A 27 3.19 -4.78 4.37
C ASP A 27 1.74 -4.89 4.87
N LYS A 28 0.94 -3.85 4.58
CA LYS A 28 -0.43 -3.68 5.08
C LYS A 28 -1.29 -2.96 4.06
N VAL A 29 -2.58 -3.25 4.07
CA VAL A 29 -3.58 -2.47 3.33
C VAL A 29 -4.55 -1.86 4.33
N LYS A 30 -4.74 -0.54 4.25
CA LYS A 30 -5.70 0.18 5.08
C LYS A 30 -6.87 0.62 4.23
N LEU A 31 -8.05 0.11 4.56
CA LEU A 31 -9.29 0.55 3.91
C LEU A 31 -9.92 1.67 4.74
N TYR A 32 -10.35 2.74 4.09
CA TYR A 32 -11.05 3.83 4.75
C TYR A 32 -12.00 4.55 3.79
N ILE A 33 -13.03 5.15 4.35
CA ILE A 33 -13.96 6.01 3.62
C ILE A 33 -13.59 7.45 3.92
N ASP A 34 -13.25 8.21 2.89
CA ASP A 34 -12.94 9.63 2.97
C ASP A 34 -13.94 10.39 2.08
N ARG A 35 -14.72 11.29 2.68
CA ARG A 35 -15.74 12.10 1.98
C ARG A 35 -16.67 11.26 1.07
N ASN A 36 -17.15 10.12 1.59
CA ASN A 36 -18.01 9.16 0.88
C ASN A 36 -17.35 8.40 -0.29
N VAL A 37 -16.03 8.53 -0.46
CA VAL A 37 -15.24 7.75 -1.43
C VAL A 37 -14.51 6.63 -0.70
N LYS A 38 -14.69 5.38 -1.14
CA LYS A 38 -13.95 4.23 -0.63
C LYS A 38 -12.51 4.31 -1.15
N LYS A 39 -11.54 4.35 -0.24
CA LYS A 39 -10.11 4.41 -0.55
C LYS A 39 -9.36 3.25 0.09
N ALA A 40 -8.30 2.81 -0.56
CA ALA A 40 -7.35 1.83 -0.04
C ALA A 40 -5.96 2.46 -0.02
N SER A 41 -5.29 2.42 1.13
CA SER A 41 -3.87 2.76 1.25
C SER A 41 -3.07 1.48 1.34
N ILE A 42 -2.23 1.23 0.35
CA ILE A 42 -1.27 0.12 0.34
C ILE A 42 0.02 0.64 0.97
N ILE A 43 0.43 0.02 2.07
CA ILE A 43 1.67 0.29 2.77
C ILE A 43 2.65 -0.79 2.32
N LEU A 44 3.77 -0.36 1.75
CA LEU A 44 4.81 -1.24 1.24
C LEU A 44 5.93 -1.42 2.26
N ASP A 45 6.70 -2.50 2.09
CA ASP A 45 7.92 -2.70 2.88
C ASP A 45 8.96 -1.62 2.57
N ARG A 46 9.80 -1.26 3.54
CA ARG A 46 10.84 -0.22 3.38
C ARG A 46 11.89 -0.58 2.33
N ARG A 47 12.03 -1.86 1.99
CA ARG A 47 12.98 -2.36 0.98
C ARG A 47 12.49 -2.13 -0.45
N VAL A 48 11.23 -1.73 -0.64
CA VAL A 48 10.69 -1.43 -1.96
C VAL A 48 11.23 -0.07 -2.41
N ASP A 49 12.10 -0.10 -3.42
CA ASP A 49 12.56 1.12 -4.09
C ASP A 49 11.41 1.81 -4.82
N LEU A 50 11.31 3.13 -4.64
CA LEU A 50 10.25 3.94 -5.23
C LEU A 50 10.29 3.88 -6.76
N ASN A 51 11.47 3.96 -7.38
CA ASN A 51 11.59 3.98 -8.84
C ASN A 51 11.10 2.69 -9.47
N SER A 52 11.43 1.56 -8.85
CA SER A 52 10.97 0.22 -9.24
C SER A 52 9.45 0.11 -9.17
N LEU A 53 8.83 0.66 -8.13
CA LEU A 53 7.38 0.71 -8.00
C LEU A 53 6.73 1.57 -9.10
N LEU A 54 7.29 2.75 -9.38
CA LEU A 54 6.78 3.64 -10.43
C LEU A 54 6.85 3.00 -11.83
N ASP A 55 7.93 2.27 -12.12
CA ASP A 55 8.09 1.53 -13.37
C ASP A 55 7.04 0.42 -13.52
N ILE A 56 6.78 -0.33 -12.45
CA ILE A 56 5.73 -1.37 -12.42
C ILE A 56 4.34 -0.74 -12.65
N LEU A 57 4.04 0.36 -11.95
CA LEU A 57 2.74 1.05 -12.10
C LEU A 57 2.55 1.58 -13.52
N LYS A 58 3.61 2.12 -14.13
CA LYS A 58 3.60 2.57 -15.53
C LYS A 58 3.38 1.41 -16.49
N LYS A 59 4.09 0.29 -16.30
CA LYS A 59 3.93 -0.95 -17.09
C LYS A 59 2.54 -1.56 -16.96
N ALA A 60 1.93 -1.44 -15.78
CA ALA A 60 0.56 -1.89 -15.52
C ALA A 60 -0.51 -0.95 -16.10
N GLY A 61 -0.15 0.21 -16.67
CA GLY A 61 -1.09 1.19 -17.21
C GLY A 61 -1.91 1.91 -16.14
N LEU A 62 -1.42 1.96 -14.90
CA LEU A 62 -2.12 2.58 -13.78
C LEU A 62 -1.70 4.04 -13.63
N THR A 63 -2.69 4.92 -13.42
CA THR A 63 -2.44 6.33 -13.08
C THR A 63 -2.17 6.45 -11.57
N TYR A 64 -1.14 7.20 -11.19
CA TYR A 64 -0.75 7.38 -9.78
C TYR A 64 -0.34 8.82 -9.47
N GLU A 65 -0.45 9.20 -8.20
CA GLU A 65 -0.01 10.50 -7.65
C GLU A 65 0.94 10.24 -6.47
N ILE A 66 2.05 10.97 -6.40
CA ILE A 66 3.02 10.86 -5.31
C ILE A 66 2.74 11.93 -4.26
N ILE A 67 2.32 11.51 -3.07
CA ILE A 67 2.05 12.39 -1.93
C ILE A 67 3.13 12.17 -0.87
N ASN A 68 4.07 13.10 -0.75
CA ASN A 68 5.08 13.07 0.31
C ASN A 68 4.47 13.60 1.62
N GLN A 69 4.32 12.74 2.63
CA GLN A 69 4.05 13.20 4.00
C GLN A 69 5.38 13.59 4.65
N ARG A 70 5.65 14.90 4.72
CA ARG A 70 6.69 15.49 5.58
C ARG A 70 6.29 15.40 7.04
#